data_AF-A0AAX2M2V4-F1
#
_entry.id   AF-A0AAX2M2V4-F1
#
_cell.length_a   1.000
_cell.length_b   1.000
_cell.length_c   1.000
_cell.angle_alpha   90.00
_cell.angle_beta   90.00
_cell.angle_gamma   90.00
#
_symmetry.space_group_name_H-M   'P 1'
#
loop_
_entity.id
_entity.type
_entity.pdbx_description
1 polymer ?
#
loop_
_entity_poly.entity_id
_entity_poly.type
_entity_poly.pdbx_seq_one_letter_code
_entity_poly.pdbx_strand_id
1 'polypeptide(L)'
;MIKDFASFRNLTVLTEAKEASYNTINYNNVQSITDASNIDKGSKIIIRALDKANHNTIDIKNYSSNAADNAYLIMAYNEAAYNKIIINDTLFGVASDKREGILSIIAGLSNNGHDNTLIINNLNLDEYKNNNSIFIAPSAITGLSEAKSYNNTLYIGGNLNIFKNTFIDILAGALVHYEDNYSASNAIAPSDISLSKNNRLILNTKVEARIINNFEHYYLIVSNKINTTSLLKSYDAPINISS
;
A
#
# COMPACT_ATOMS: atom_id res chain seq x y z
N MET A 1 2.57 4.53 -23.07
CA MET A 1 2.67 5.95 -23.47
C MET A 1 1.71 6.71 -22.59
N ILE A 2 2.21 7.37 -21.54
CA ILE A 2 1.38 8.07 -20.54
C ILE A 2 0.99 9.43 -21.15
N LYS A 3 -0.30 9.74 -21.20
CA LYS A 3 -0.82 11.00 -21.75
C LYS A 3 -0.67 12.13 -20.73
N ASP A 4 -0.07 13.23 -21.17
CA ASP A 4 -0.02 14.59 -20.61
C ASP A 4 -0.41 14.76 -19.13
N PHE A 5 0.60 14.88 -18.26
CA PHE A 5 0.42 15.22 -16.85
C PHE A 5 0.09 16.71 -16.67
N ALA A 6 -0.90 17.02 -15.84
CA ALA A 6 -1.42 18.39 -15.65
C ALA A 6 -0.79 19.17 -14.48
N SER A 7 0.09 18.56 -13.69
CA SER A 7 0.73 19.19 -12.53
C SER A 7 2.11 18.56 -12.27
N PHE A 8 3.09 19.40 -11.86
CA PHE A 8 4.50 19.04 -11.63
C PHE A 8 4.98 19.40 -10.21
N ARG A 9 4.14 19.25 -9.18
CA ARG A 9 4.48 19.59 -7.79
C ARG A 9 4.41 18.38 -6.89
N ASN A 10 5.21 18.38 -5.81
CA ASN A 10 5.03 17.44 -4.72
C ASN A 10 3.62 17.51 -4.17
N LEU A 11 2.95 16.37 -4.16
CA LEU A 11 1.57 16.27 -3.72
C LEU A 11 1.50 15.84 -2.26
N THR A 12 1.11 16.75 -1.39
CA THR A 12 0.78 16.45 0.01
C THR A 12 -0.66 16.87 0.27
N VAL A 13 -1.54 15.89 0.52
CA VAL A 13 -2.87 16.11 1.09
C VAL A 13 -2.95 15.38 2.42
N LEU A 14 -3.27 16.15 3.45
CA LEU A 14 -3.60 15.65 4.77
C LEU A 14 -4.97 16.19 5.15
N THR A 15 -5.92 15.28 5.32
CA THR A 15 -7.19 15.58 6.00
C THR A 15 -7.09 15.07 7.43
N GLU A 16 -7.30 15.93 8.41
CA GLU A 16 -7.26 15.56 9.82
C GLU A 16 -8.57 15.95 10.51
N ALA A 17 -9.17 15.01 11.22
CA ALA A 17 -10.43 15.21 11.94
C ALA A 17 -10.51 14.29 13.17
N LYS A 18 -11.46 14.54 14.07
CA LYS A 18 -11.77 13.58 15.14
C LYS A 18 -12.29 12.26 14.54
N GLU A 19 -13.24 12.37 13.62
CA GLU A 19 -13.76 11.27 12.83
C GLU A 19 -13.71 11.68 11.35
N ALA A 20 -13.29 10.76 10.48
CA ALA A 20 -13.28 10.96 9.04
C ALA A 20 -14.17 9.90 8.42
N SER A 21 -15.35 10.29 7.93
CA SER A 21 -16.26 9.34 7.28
C SER A 21 -16.71 9.82 5.92
N TYR A 22 -16.82 8.89 4.96
CA TYR A 22 -17.32 9.16 3.60
C TYR A 22 -16.52 10.23 2.82
N ASN A 23 -15.27 10.48 3.19
CA ASN A 23 -14.41 11.37 2.42
C ASN A 23 -13.98 10.68 1.13
N THR A 24 -13.86 11.43 0.05
CA THR A 24 -13.35 10.92 -1.22
C THR A 24 -12.27 11.85 -1.74
N ILE A 25 -11.08 11.29 -1.98
CA ILE A 25 -9.97 11.97 -2.64
C ILE A 25 -9.75 11.30 -4.01
N ASN A 26 -9.91 12.07 -5.09
CA ASN A 26 -9.72 11.58 -6.45
C ASN A 26 -8.55 12.32 -7.11
N TYR A 27 -7.56 11.56 -7.59
CA TYR A 27 -6.48 12.05 -8.42
C TYR A 27 -6.47 11.35 -9.77
N ASN A 28 -6.41 12.14 -10.84
CA ASN A 28 -6.36 11.64 -12.21
C ASN A 28 -5.38 12.48 -13.03
N ASN A 29 -4.47 11.82 -13.76
CA ASN A 29 -3.46 12.46 -14.63
C ASN A 29 -2.53 13.42 -13.87
N VAL A 30 -1.96 12.95 -12.76
CA VAL A 30 -1.07 13.75 -11.90
C VAL A 30 0.33 13.16 -11.86
N GLN A 31 1.33 14.04 -11.91
CA GLN A 31 2.72 13.69 -11.68
C GLN A 31 3.23 14.45 -10.45
N SER A 32 3.63 13.73 -9.42
CA SER A 32 4.31 14.29 -8.25
C SER A 32 5.81 14.24 -8.49
N ILE A 33 6.42 15.43 -8.65
CA ILE A 33 7.86 15.57 -8.88
C ILE A 33 8.53 16.18 -7.65
N THR A 34 9.53 15.47 -7.11
CA THR A 34 10.56 16.08 -6.27
C THR A 34 11.73 16.52 -7.12
N ASP A 35 12.27 17.72 -6.88
CA ASP A 35 13.56 18.11 -7.43
C ASP A 35 14.61 17.06 -7.05
N ALA A 36 15.45 16.67 -8.02
CA ALA A 36 16.54 15.75 -7.78
C ALA A 36 17.37 16.24 -6.59
N SER A 37 17.69 15.34 -5.64
CA SER A 37 18.47 15.56 -4.40
C SER A 37 17.71 15.94 -3.12
N ASN A 38 16.38 16.09 -3.12
CA ASN A 38 15.64 16.41 -1.89
C ASN A 38 14.93 15.18 -1.29
N ILE A 39 15.64 14.44 -0.44
CA ILE A 39 15.14 13.23 0.26
C ILE A 39 14.02 13.53 1.26
N ASP A 40 13.85 14.79 1.69
CA ASP A 40 12.88 15.16 2.74
C ASP A 40 11.47 15.43 2.19
N LYS A 41 11.30 15.46 0.87
CA LYS A 41 10.00 15.75 0.24
C LYS A 41 9.32 14.44 -0.15
N GLY A 42 8.16 14.20 0.46
CA GLY A 42 7.32 13.05 0.16
C GLY A 42 6.09 13.40 -0.69
N SER A 43 5.58 12.41 -1.40
CA SER A 43 4.27 12.42 -2.05
C SER A 43 3.28 11.66 -1.16
N LYS A 44 2.40 12.41 -0.47
CA LYS A 44 1.55 11.85 0.58
C LYS A 44 0.08 12.21 0.35
N ILE A 45 -0.79 11.21 0.35
CA ILE A 45 -2.25 11.40 0.40
C ILE A 45 -2.75 10.64 1.62
N ILE A 46 -3.17 11.41 2.63
CA ILE A 46 -3.49 10.89 3.95
C ILE A 46 -4.86 11.39 4.39
N ILE A 47 -5.73 10.46 4.78
CA ILE A 47 -6.91 10.75 5.58
C ILE A 47 -6.61 10.24 6.99
N ARG A 48 -6.52 11.15 7.96
CA ARG A 48 -6.18 10.87 9.35
C ARG A 48 -7.36 11.23 10.25
N ALA A 49 -7.77 10.30 11.08
CA ALA A 49 -8.76 10.50 12.13
C ALA A 49 -8.17 10.28 13.52
N LEU A 50 -8.63 11.03 14.52
CA LEU A 50 -8.20 10.81 15.90
C LEU A 50 -8.91 9.62 16.57
N ASP A 51 -10.06 9.19 16.03
CA ASP A 51 -10.85 8.09 16.59
C ASP A 51 -11.21 7.07 15.50
N LYS A 52 -11.99 7.49 14.51
CA LYS A 52 -12.53 6.60 13.47
C LYS A 52 -12.35 7.12 12.05
N ALA A 53 -11.89 6.27 11.15
CA ALA A 53 -11.84 6.52 9.72
C ALA A 53 -12.69 5.48 8.98
N ASN A 54 -13.91 5.81 8.57
CA ASN A 54 -14.86 4.85 8.02
C ASN A 54 -15.39 5.22 6.62
N HIS A 55 -15.48 4.26 5.71
CA HIS A 55 -16.04 4.46 4.35
C HIS A 55 -15.32 5.56 3.52
N ASN A 56 -14.04 5.84 3.80
CA ASN A 56 -13.29 6.81 3.02
C ASN A 56 -12.74 6.16 1.75
N THR A 57 -12.59 6.94 0.69
CA THR A 57 -12.02 6.48 -0.58
C THR A 57 -10.85 7.37 -1.02
N ILE A 58 -9.73 6.75 -1.37
CA ILE A 58 -8.65 7.38 -2.14
C ILE A 58 -8.59 6.67 -3.49
N ASP A 59 -8.83 7.39 -4.59
CA ASP A 59 -8.78 6.86 -5.95
C ASP A 59 -7.72 7.61 -6.77
N ILE A 60 -6.65 6.91 -7.14
CA ILE A 60 -5.48 7.45 -7.83
C ILE A 60 -5.38 6.77 -9.19
N LYS A 61 -5.49 7.57 -10.26
CA LYS A 61 -5.48 7.12 -11.65
C LYS A 61 -4.45 7.87 -12.48
N ASN A 62 -3.77 7.17 -13.40
CA ASN A 62 -2.80 7.78 -14.32
C ASN A 62 -1.81 8.66 -13.56
N TYR A 63 -1.18 8.07 -12.55
CA TYR A 63 -0.38 8.79 -11.57
C TYR A 63 1.08 8.41 -11.68
N SER A 64 1.98 9.38 -11.50
CA SER A 64 3.38 9.05 -11.29
C SER A 64 3.95 9.84 -10.12
N SER A 65 4.82 9.22 -9.34
CA SER A 65 5.61 9.91 -8.33
C SER A 65 7.03 9.41 -8.34
N ASN A 66 7.95 10.36 -8.24
CA ASN A 66 9.38 10.09 -8.06
C ASN A 66 9.89 10.62 -6.70
N ALA A 67 8.99 10.87 -5.75
CA ALA A 67 9.38 11.31 -4.41
C ALA A 67 10.15 10.21 -3.66
N ALA A 68 11.04 10.59 -2.74
CA ALA A 68 11.73 9.63 -1.88
C ALA A 68 10.71 8.86 -1.02
N ASP A 69 9.83 9.59 -0.32
CA ASP A 69 8.80 8.99 0.53
C ASP A 69 7.41 9.12 -0.08
N ASN A 70 6.77 7.99 -0.35
CA ASN A 70 5.43 7.90 -0.91
C ASN A 70 4.50 7.23 0.11
N ALA A 71 3.42 7.90 0.47
CA ALA A 71 2.49 7.41 1.49
C ALA A 71 1.03 7.65 1.09
N TYR A 72 0.28 6.57 0.89
CA TYR A 72 -1.12 6.61 0.52
C TYR A 72 -1.90 5.80 1.54
N LEU A 73 -2.51 6.51 2.49
CA LEU A 73 -3.04 5.86 3.69
C LEU A 73 -4.28 6.52 4.27
N ILE A 74 -5.15 5.67 4.80
CA ILE A 74 -6.32 6.06 5.57
C ILE A 74 -6.11 5.51 6.97
N MET A 75 -6.02 6.39 7.96
CA MET A 75 -5.63 6.03 9.32
C MET A 75 -6.56 6.60 10.38
N ALA A 76 -6.71 5.85 11.46
CA ALA A 76 -7.32 6.29 12.70
C ALA A 76 -6.64 5.62 13.89
N TYR A 77 -6.72 6.19 15.09
CA TYR A 77 -6.15 5.50 16.25
C TYR A 77 -6.94 4.23 16.62
N ASN A 78 -8.28 4.31 16.68
CA ASN A 78 -9.10 3.20 17.20
C ASN A 78 -9.60 2.29 16.07
N GLU A 79 -10.28 2.83 15.07
CA GLU A 79 -10.95 2.02 14.04
C GLU A 79 -10.79 2.63 12.64
N ALA A 80 -10.30 1.81 11.72
CA ALA A 80 -10.30 2.12 10.30
C ALA A 80 -11.07 1.01 9.57
N ALA A 81 -12.30 1.29 9.13
CA ALA A 81 -13.15 0.28 8.53
C ALA A 81 -13.83 0.70 7.21
N TYR A 82 -14.09 -0.28 6.35
CA TYR A 82 -14.78 -0.08 5.06
C TYR A 82 -14.12 0.96 4.15
N ASN A 83 -12.84 1.27 4.39
CA ASN A 83 -12.11 2.22 3.57
C ASN A 83 -11.64 1.55 2.29
N LYS A 84 -11.43 2.37 1.27
CA LYS A 84 -11.02 1.91 -0.05
C LYS A 84 -9.88 2.74 -0.60
N ILE A 85 -8.81 2.08 -1.00
CA ILE A 85 -7.78 2.71 -1.84
C ILE A 85 -7.77 2.01 -3.20
N ILE A 86 -7.82 2.80 -4.27
CA ILE A 86 -7.73 2.35 -5.66
C ILE A 86 -6.50 3.00 -6.28
N ILE A 87 -5.60 2.17 -6.77
CA ILE A 87 -4.39 2.55 -7.50
C ILE A 87 -4.54 1.98 -8.90
N ASN A 88 -4.65 2.85 -9.91
CA ASN A 88 -4.78 2.42 -11.29
C ASN A 88 -3.85 3.17 -12.23
N ASP A 89 -3.12 2.44 -13.08
CA ASP A 89 -2.20 3.01 -14.06
C ASP A 89 -1.17 3.96 -13.40
N THR A 90 -0.41 3.42 -12.45
CA THR A 90 0.53 4.21 -11.64
C THR A 90 1.99 3.83 -11.84
N LEU A 91 2.88 4.80 -11.60
CA LEU A 91 4.33 4.61 -11.53
C LEU A 91 4.86 5.22 -10.23
N PHE A 92 5.57 4.43 -9.43
CA PHE A 92 6.30 4.92 -8.26
C PHE A 92 7.79 4.66 -8.42
N GLY A 93 8.60 5.66 -8.10
CA GLY A 93 10.05 5.59 -8.12
C GLY A 93 10.66 6.64 -7.20
N VAL A 94 11.98 6.80 -7.28
CA VAL A 94 12.72 7.81 -6.52
C VAL A 94 13.65 8.60 -7.45
N ALA A 95 13.48 9.91 -7.54
CA ALA A 95 14.36 10.81 -8.27
C ALA A 95 15.46 11.38 -7.34
N SER A 96 16.28 10.51 -6.76
CA SER A 96 17.46 10.92 -5.98
C SER A 96 18.69 10.12 -6.43
N ASP A 97 19.90 10.67 -6.35
CA ASP A 97 21.12 9.94 -6.78
C ASP A 97 21.32 8.62 -6.03
N LYS A 98 20.89 8.60 -4.75
CA LYS A 98 20.88 7.40 -3.92
C LYS A 98 19.80 6.40 -4.33
N ARG A 99 18.70 6.86 -4.94
CA ARG A 99 17.51 6.05 -5.27
C ARG A 99 16.97 5.29 -4.04
N GLU A 100 17.10 5.90 -2.87
CA GLU A 100 16.60 5.36 -1.60
C GLU A 100 15.31 6.09 -1.21
N GLY A 101 14.31 5.35 -0.74
CA GLY A 101 13.00 5.89 -0.39
C GLY A 101 12.04 4.82 0.12
N ILE A 102 10.83 5.24 0.53
CA ILE A 102 9.78 4.36 1.04
C ILE A 102 8.51 4.53 0.21
N LEU A 103 7.81 3.45 -0.06
CA LEU A 103 6.45 3.42 -0.59
C LEU A 103 5.55 2.65 0.38
N SER A 104 4.53 3.32 0.91
CA SER A 104 3.50 2.73 1.77
C SER A 104 2.12 2.94 1.18
N ILE A 105 1.40 1.86 0.90
CA ILE A 105 0.00 1.90 0.46
C ILE A 105 -0.82 1.07 1.45
N ILE A 106 -1.62 1.74 2.28
CA ILE A 106 -2.33 1.13 3.42
C ILE A 106 -3.78 1.62 3.48
N ALA A 107 -4.74 0.76 3.16
CA ALA A 107 -6.14 1.17 3.06
C ALA A 107 -6.85 1.39 4.41
N GLY A 108 -6.36 0.82 5.52
CA GLY A 108 -6.88 1.08 6.86
C GLY A 108 -5.81 0.85 7.92
N LEU A 109 -5.38 1.91 8.59
CA LEU A 109 -4.34 1.86 9.61
C LEU A 109 -4.94 2.24 10.96
N SER A 110 -5.04 1.29 11.90
CA SER A 110 -5.64 1.51 13.23
C SER A 110 -5.44 0.33 14.17
N ASN A 111 -5.80 0.47 15.45
CA ASN A 111 -5.82 -0.67 16.37
C ASN A 111 -6.85 -1.75 15.99
N ASN A 112 -7.97 -1.38 15.36
CA ASN A 112 -9.00 -2.29 14.85
C ASN A 112 -9.31 -1.99 13.36
N GLY A 113 -8.54 -2.61 12.46
CA GLY A 113 -8.62 -2.36 11.01
C GLY A 113 -9.36 -3.48 10.26
N HIS A 114 -10.58 -3.25 9.78
CA HIS A 114 -11.35 -4.32 9.16
C HIS A 114 -12.18 -3.90 7.95
N ASP A 115 -12.50 -4.87 7.10
CA ASP A 115 -13.31 -4.68 5.88
C ASP A 115 -12.74 -3.60 4.93
N ASN A 116 -11.44 -3.28 5.04
CA ASN A 116 -10.78 -2.34 4.15
C ASN A 116 -10.41 -3.03 2.83
N THR A 117 -10.45 -2.27 1.75
CA THR A 117 -10.18 -2.78 0.41
C THR A 117 -9.07 -1.97 -0.27
N LEU A 118 -8.00 -2.65 -0.67
CA LEU A 118 -6.96 -2.10 -1.54
C LEU A 118 -7.05 -2.76 -2.91
N ILE A 119 -7.22 -1.94 -3.94
CA ILE A 119 -7.27 -2.38 -5.34
C ILE A 119 -6.08 -1.76 -6.07
N ILE A 120 -5.21 -2.60 -6.62
CA ILE A 120 -4.10 -2.18 -7.46
C ILE A 120 -4.28 -2.79 -8.85
N ASN A 121 -4.29 -1.94 -9.87
CA ASN A 121 -4.35 -2.35 -11.26
C ASN A 121 -3.30 -1.57 -12.06
N ASN A 122 -2.50 -2.25 -12.88
CA ASN A 122 -1.46 -1.61 -13.70
C ASN A 122 -0.46 -0.77 -12.87
N LEU A 123 0.41 -1.44 -12.10
CA LEU A 123 1.41 -0.81 -11.24
C LEU A 123 2.81 -0.94 -11.85
N ASN A 124 3.54 0.17 -11.92
CA ASN A 124 4.95 0.21 -12.25
C ASN A 124 5.75 0.66 -11.01
N LEU A 125 6.76 -0.11 -10.65
CA LEU A 125 7.73 0.23 -9.61
C LEU A 125 9.09 0.42 -10.30
N ASP A 126 9.62 1.64 -10.26
CA ASP A 126 10.97 1.97 -10.70
C ASP A 126 12.00 1.59 -9.62
N GLU A 127 13.25 2.00 -9.80
CA GLU A 127 14.35 1.65 -8.91
C GLU A 127 14.19 2.18 -7.46
N TYR A 128 14.25 1.26 -6.50
CA TYR A 128 14.48 1.51 -5.06
C TYR A 128 15.71 0.70 -4.63
N LYS A 129 16.74 1.36 -4.07
CA LYS A 129 18.04 0.76 -3.71
C LYS A 129 18.19 0.40 -2.23
N ASN A 130 17.43 1.02 -1.34
CA ASN A 130 17.41 0.63 0.07
C ASN A 130 16.63 -0.68 0.25
N ASN A 131 17.01 -1.44 1.28
CA ASN A 131 16.22 -2.58 1.75
C ASN A 131 14.98 -2.06 2.50
N ASN A 132 13.89 -2.82 2.49
CA ASN A 132 12.65 -2.52 3.24
C ASN A 132 12.03 -1.17 2.85
N SER A 133 11.68 -1.06 1.58
CA SER A 133 11.23 0.16 0.93
C SER A 133 9.75 0.11 0.59
N ILE A 134 9.23 -1.04 0.14
CA ILE A 134 7.90 -1.13 -0.47
C ILE A 134 6.95 -1.99 0.37
N PHE A 135 5.92 -1.33 0.92
CA PHE A 135 4.91 -1.91 1.81
C PHE A 135 3.50 -1.75 1.23
N ILE A 136 2.81 -2.86 1.02
CA ILE A 136 1.48 -2.89 0.43
C ILE A 136 0.56 -3.76 1.31
N ALA A 137 -0.49 -3.15 1.85
CA ALA A 137 -1.48 -3.86 2.63
C ALA A 137 -2.86 -3.20 2.59
N PRO A 138 -3.96 -3.97 2.66
CA PRO A 138 -5.27 -3.37 2.86
C PRO A 138 -5.45 -2.91 4.32
N SER A 139 -4.62 -3.37 5.27
CA SER A 139 -4.67 -2.97 6.67
C SER A 139 -3.30 -2.93 7.35
N ALA A 140 -3.14 -2.08 8.38
CA ALA A 140 -2.01 -2.06 9.29
C ALA A 140 -2.45 -1.71 10.72
N ILE A 141 -1.69 -2.15 11.73
CA ILE A 141 -1.99 -1.93 13.15
C ILE A 141 -1.02 -0.97 13.82
N THR A 142 -1.54 -0.09 14.67
CA THR A 142 -0.79 0.88 15.49
C THR A 142 -0.77 0.43 16.94
N GLY A 143 0.06 -0.57 17.25
CA GLY A 143 0.14 -1.21 18.57
C GLY A 143 -0.12 -2.71 18.48
N LEU A 144 0.62 -3.52 19.25
CA LEU A 144 0.50 -4.99 19.22
C LEU A 144 -0.51 -5.52 20.27
N SER A 145 -0.85 -4.74 21.29
CA SER A 145 -1.73 -5.19 22.36
C SER A 145 -3.19 -5.13 21.90
N GLU A 146 -3.86 -6.28 21.83
CA GLU A 146 -5.28 -6.43 21.47
C GLU A 146 -5.69 -5.90 20.09
N ALA A 147 -4.71 -5.62 19.23
CA ALA A 147 -4.98 -5.14 17.88
C ALA A 147 -5.65 -6.22 17.02
N LYS A 148 -6.51 -5.80 16.10
CA LYS A 148 -7.27 -6.67 15.21
C LYS A 148 -7.19 -6.20 13.78
N SER A 149 -7.00 -7.14 12.86
CA SER A 149 -7.08 -6.91 11.43
C SER A 149 -7.75 -8.08 10.72
N TYR A 150 -8.98 -7.87 10.20
CA TYR A 150 -9.79 -8.94 9.65
C TYR A 150 -10.71 -8.49 8.51
N ASN A 151 -11.18 -9.44 7.69
CA ASN A 151 -12.03 -9.21 6.51
C ASN A 151 -11.44 -8.29 5.43
N ASN A 152 -10.17 -7.90 5.52
CA ASN A 152 -9.57 -6.96 4.58
C ASN A 152 -9.30 -7.63 3.23
N THR A 153 -9.38 -6.88 2.14
CA THR A 153 -9.20 -7.41 0.79
C THR A 153 -8.12 -6.66 0.04
N LEU A 154 -7.12 -7.38 -0.45
CA LEU A 154 -6.14 -6.89 -1.40
C LEU A 154 -6.39 -7.53 -2.77
N TYR A 155 -6.66 -6.70 -3.77
CA TYR A 155 -6.71 -7.10 -5.17
C TYR A 155 -5.51 -6.54 -5.93
N ILE A 156 -4.81 -7.38 -6.69
CA ILE A 156 -3.74 -6.96 -7.62
C ILE A 156 -4.00 -7.57 -9.00
N GLY A 157 -4.11 -6.72 -10.02
CA GLY A 157 -4.36 -7.13 -11.40
C GLY A 157 -3.67 -6.26 -12.45
N GLY A 158 -3.87 -6.65 -13.71
CA GLY A 158 -3.29 -5.93 -14.85
C GLY A 158 -1.78 -6.12 -14.97
N ASN A 159 -1.09 -5.12 -15.50
CA ASN A 159 0.35 -5.17 -15.70
C ASN A 159 1.09 -4.78 -14.41
N LEU A 160 1.87 -5.68 -13.85
CA LEU A 160 2.79 -5.37 -12.76
C LEU A 160 4.22 -5.38 -13.30
N ASN A 161 4.84 -4.21 -13.40
CA ASN A 161 6.22 -4.06 -13.85
C ASN A 161 7.08 -3.58 -12.68
N ILE A 162 8.09 -4.36 -12.32
CA ILE A 162 9.01 -4.01 -11.22
C ILE A 162 10.42 -3.91 -11.80
N PHE A 163 11.11 -2.81 -11.50
CA PHE A 163 12.48 -2.58 -11.91
C PHE A 163 13.39 -3.71 -11.41
N LYS A 164 14.45 -4.01 -12.18
CA LYS A 164 15.37 -5.10 -11.84
C LYS A 164 16.00 -4.86 -10.46
N ASN A 165 15.99 -5.90 -9.62
CA ASN A 165 16.49 -5.89 -8.23
C ASN A 165 15.67 -5.02 -7.25
N THR A 166 14.53 -4.47 -7.67
CA THR A 166 13.54 -3.89 -6.76
C THR A 166 12.51 -4.96 -6.40
N PHE A 167 12.01 -4.94 -5.17
CA PHE A 167 11.06 -5.92 -4.67
C PHE A 167 9.95 -5.21 -3.89
N ILE A 168 8.74 -5.77 -3.92
CA ILE A 168 7.77 -5.49 -2.86
C ILE A 168 8.33 -6.16 -1.60
N ASP A 169 8.75 -5.40 -0.59
CA ASP A 169 9.36 -5.97 0.60
C ASP A 169 8.33 -6.68 1.48
N ILE A 170 7.16 -6.07 1.70
CA ILE A 170 6.08 -6.72 2.43
C ILE A 170 4.73 -6.52 1.73
N LEU A 171 4.11 -7.64 1.38
CA LEU A 171 2.75 -7.73 0.89
C LEU A 171 1.92 -8.45 1.94
N ALA A 172 1.02 -7.78 2.66
CA ALA A 172 0.33 -8.43 3.76
C ALA A 172 -1.14 -8.06 3.88
N GLY A 173 -1.95 -8.93 4.49
CA GLY A 173 -3.30 -8.58 4.91
C GLY A 173 -3.31 -7.64 6.11
N ALA A 174 -2.25 -7.69 6.93
CA ALA A 174 -1.98 -6.79 8.03
C ALA A 174 -0.46 -6.56 8.20
N LEU A 175 -0.06 -5.29 8.38
CA LEU A 175 1.30 -4.86 8.75
C LEU A 175 1.31 -4.28 10.17
N VAL A 176 2.50 -4.10 10.76
CA VAL A 176 2.68 -3.22 11.93
C VAL A 176 3.17 -1.88 11.43
N HIS A 177 2.53 -0.82 11.92
CA HIS A 177 2.98 0.55 11.72
C HIS A 177 3.56 1.10 13.01
N TYR A 178 4.77 1.64 12.93
CA TYR A 178 5.41 2.38 14.00
C TYR A 178 5.49 3.84 13.58
N GLU A 179 4.92 4.74 14.37
CA GLU A 179 5.05 6.19 14.19
C GLU A 179 5.58 6.77 15.50
N ASP A 180 6.68 7.52 15.41
CA ASP A 180 7.15 8.40 16.47
C ASP A 180 7.18 9.85 15.97
N ASN A 181 7.65 10.78 16.79
CA ASN A 181 7.66 12.21 16.44
C ASN A 181 8.56 12.56 15.25
N TYR A 182 9.42 11.65 14.80
CA TYR A 182 10.47 11.89 13.80
C TYR A 182 10.36 10.99 12.58
N SER A 183 9.77 9.81 12.71
CA SER A 183 9.78 8.78 11.69
C SER A 183 8.54 7.89 11.74
N ALA A 184 8.16 7.41 10.57
CA ALA A 184 7.17 6.37 10.40
C ALA A 184 7.82 5.19 9.67
N SER A 185 7.58 3.97 10.15
CA SER A 185 8.10 2.75 9.55
C SER A 185 7.07 1.63 9.58
N ASN A 186 7.22 0.67 8.68
CA ASN A 186 6.36 -0.50 8.61
C ASN A 186 7.19 -1.77 8.78
N ALA A 187 6.58 -2.77 9.40
CA ALA A 187 7.17 -4.08 9.58
C ALA A 187 6.14 -5.18 9.36
N ILE A 188 6.64 -6.42 9.24
CA ILE A 188 5.79 -7.60 9.22
C ILE A 188 5.03 -7.71 10.54
N ALA A 189 3.71 -7.90 10.48
CA ALA A 189 2.93 -8.24 11.66
C ALA A 189 3.08 -9.72 12.04
N PRO A 190 3.04 -10.05 13.34
CA PRO A 190 2.99 -11.44 13.79
C PRO A 190 1.91 -12.20 13.04
N SER A 191 2.15 -13.49 12.79
CA SER A 191 1.14 -14.33 12.20
C SER A 191 0.17 -14.79 13.27
N ASP A 192 -0.97 -14.12 13.35
CA ASP A 192 -2.00 -14.30 14.38
C ASP A 192 -3.40 -14.31 13.73
N ILE A 193 -4.31 -15.13 14.23
CA ILE A 193 -5.68 -15.21 13.73
C ILE A 193 -6.41 -13.86 13.87
N SER A 194 -6.15 -13.10 14.93
CA SER A 194 -6.70 -11.77 15.14
C SER A 194 -6.27 -10.76 14.08
N LEU A 195 -5.17 -11.03 13.38
CA LEU A 195 -4.57 -10.18 12.34
C LEU A 195 -4.71 -10.74 10.91
N SER A 196 -5.27 -11.94 10.76
CA SER A 196 -5.38 -12.63 9.47
C SER A 196 -6.79 -13.09 9.12
N LYS A 197 -7.71 -13.15 10.10
CA LYS A 197 -9.06 -13.69 9.92
C LYS A 197 -9.76 -13.05 8.72
N ASN A 198 -10.08 -13.88 7.75
CA ASN A 198 -10.80 -13.57 6.52
C ASN A 198 -10.15 -12.47 5.68
N ASN A 199 -8.86 -12.21 5.89
CA ASN A 199 -8.10 -11.34 5.01
C ASN A 199 -7.87 -12.08 3.68
N ARG A 200 -8.12 -11.40 2.56
CA ARG A 200 -8.13 -12.00 1.22
C ARG A 200 -7.09 -11.37 0.33
N LEU A 201 -6.30 -12.20 -0.34
CA LEU A 201 -5.46 -11.82 -1.45
C LEU A 201 -6.10 -12.33 -2.75
N ILE A 202 -6.42 -11.43 -3.67
CA ILE A 202 -7.01 -11.73 -4.98
C ILE A 202 -6.04 -11.29 -6.08
N LEU A 203 -5.61 -12.22 -6.92
CA LEU A 203 -4.61 -11.97 -7.96
C LEU A 203 -5.15 -12.30 -9.35
N ASN A 204 -4.97 -11.36 -10.28
CA ASN A 204 -5.17 -11.54 -11.72
C ASN A 204 -3.88 -11.24 -12.51
N THR A 205 -2.74 -11.29 -11.81
CA THR A 205 -1.42 -11.08 -12.40
C THR A 205 -0.39 -11.77 -11.52
N LYS A 206 0.81 -11.97 -12.08
CA LYS A 206 1.92 -12.51 -11.31
C LYS A 206 2.40 -11.47 -10.30
N VAL A 207 2.51 -11.86 -9.03
CA VAL A 207 3.06 -11.02 -7.96
C VAL A 207 4.22 -11.73 -7.29
N GLU A 208 5.30 -10.97 -7.09
CA GLU A 208 6.45 -11.42 -6.32
C GLU A 208 6.77 -10.40 -5.24
N ALA A 209 7.00 -10.87 -4.02
CA ALA A 209 7.37 -10.05 -2.88
C ALA A 209 8.42 -10.78 -2.04
N ARG A 210 9.16 -10.06 -1.20
CA ARG A 210 10.06 -10.69 -0.23
C ARG A 210 9.27 -11.49 0.79
N ILE A 211 8.26 -10.87 1.39
CA ILE A 211 7.42 -11.45 2.43
C ILE A 211 5.95 -11.31 2.04
N ILE A 212 5.16 -12.38 2.23
CA ILE A 212 3.71 -12.37 2.01
C ILE A 212 2.97 -12.89 3.24
N ASN A 213 2.33 -12.06 4.06
CA ASN A 213 1.79 -12.55 5.36
C ASN A 213 0.32 -12.15 5.63
N ASN A 214 -0.30 -12.78 6.62
CA ASN A 214 -1.59 -12.38 7.21
C ASN A 214 -2.79 -12.36 6.25
N PHE A 215 -2.81 -13.29 5.28
CA PHE A 215 -3.99 -13.59 4.48
C PHE A 215 -4.53 -14.97 4.86
N GLU A 216 -5.83 -15.10 5.13
CA GLU A 216 -6.48 -16.41 5.32
C GLU A 216 -6.88 -17.02 3.97
N HIS A 217 -7.25 -16.19 2.99
CA HIS A 217 -7.76 -16.66 1.71
C HIS A 217 -6.96 -16.12 0.53
N TYR A 218 -6.68 -17.00 -0.42
CA TYR A 218 -5.99 -16.70 -1.67
C TYR A 218 -6.89 -17.06 -2.85
N TYR A 219 -7.17 -16.08 -3.70
CA TYR A 219 -7.98 -16.23 -4.91
C TYR A 219 -7.12 -15.93 -6.13
N LEU A 220 -6.93 -16.92 -6.99
CA LEU A 220 -6.10 -16.81 -8.19
C LEU A 220 -6.99 -16.84 -9.43
N ILE A 221 -7.10 -15.72 -10.12
CA ILE A 221 -7.86 -15.57 -11.35
C ILE A 221 -6.91 -15.88 -12.51
N VAL A 222 -6.93 -17.13 -12.99
CA VAL A 222 -6.11 -17.57 -14.12
C VAL A 222 -6.80 -17.21 -15.43
N SER A 223 -6.10 -16.50 -16.32
CA SER A 223 -6.54 -16.27 -17.70
C SER A 223 -5.52 -16.81 -18.68
N ASN A 224 -5.94 -17.02 -19.93
CA ASN A 224 -5.06 -17.45 -21.02
C ASN A 224 -3.90 -16.48 -21.33
N LYS A 225 -3.92 -15.27 -20.74
CA LYS A 225 -2.85 -14.27 -20.83
C LYS A 225 -1.71 -14.52 -19.84
N ILE A 226 -1.92 -15.39 -18.85
CA ILE A 226 -0.94 -15.70 -17.81
C ILE A 226 -0.18 -16.95 -18.24
N ASN A 227 1.00 -16.76 -18.84
CA ASN A 227 1.86 -17.85 -19.33
C ASN A 227 3.02 -18.17 -18.36
N THR A 228 2.82 -17.95 -17.05
CA THR A 228 3.86 -18.11 -16.02
C THR A 228 3.60 -19.32 -15.13
N THR A 229 4.67 -19.95 -14.66
CA THR A 229 4.63 -21.16 -13.81
C THR A 229 4.17 -20.90 -12.37
N SER A 230 4.28 -19.66 -11.88
CA SER A 230 3.75 -19.24 -10.58
C SER A 230 3.05 -17.88 -10.68
N LEU A 231 1.94 -17.74 -9.97
CA LEU A 231 1.17 -16.49 -9.85
C LEU A 231 1.55 -15.67 -8.61
N LEU A 232 2.06 -16.34 -7.59
CA LEU A 232 2.48 -15.74 -6.35
C LEU A 232 3.81 -16.34 -5.92
N LYS A 233 4.77 -15.49 -5.55
CA LYS A 233 6.08 -15.92 -5.08
C LYS A 233 6.53 -15.07 -3.90
N SER A 234 6.89 -15.71 -2.80
CA SER A 234 7.63 -15.12 -1.68
C SER A 234 9.10 -15.50 -1.82
N TYR A 235 10.02 -14.54 -1.66
CA TYR A 235 11.47 -14.80 -1.73
C TYR A 235 12.06 -15.20 -0.38
N ASP A 236 11.60 -14.53 0.67
CA ASP A 236 11.97 -14.75 2.06
C ASP A 236 10.76 -15.42 2.79
N ALA A 237 10.82 -15.61 4.11
CA ALA A 237 9.73 -16.22 4.88
C ALA A 237 8.87 -15.15 5.60
N PRO A 238 7.51 -15.22 5.67
CA PRO A 238 6.58 -16.33 5.39
C PRO A 238 5.56 -16.07 4.24
N ILE A 239 4.81 -17.14 3.91
CA ILE A 239 3.44 -17.22 3.34
C ILE A 239 2.63 -17.98 4.39
N ASN A 240 1.64 -17.39 5.08
CA ASN A 240 0.84 -18.15 6.05
C ASN A 240 -0.59 -18.41 5.60
N ILE A 241 -0.97 -19.68 5.68
CA ILE A 241 -2.25 -20.32 5.36
C ILE A 241 -2.76 -20.78 6.73
N SER A 242 -3.63 -19.97 7.34
CA SER A 242 -4.07 -20.11 8.74
C SER A 242 -4.28 -21.56 9.20
N SER A 243 -3.71 -21.92 10.36
CA SER A 243 -4.15 -23.09 11.14
C SER A 243 -5.46 -22.81 11.87
#